data_AF-A0A813UJ80-F1
#
_entry.id   AF-A0A813UJ80-F1
#
_cell.length_a   1.000
_cell.length_b   1.000
_cell.length_c   1.000
_cell.angle_alpha   90.00
_cell.angle_beta   90.00
_cell.angle_gamma   90.00
#
_symmetry.space_group_name_H-M   'P 1'
#
loop_
_entity.id
_entity.type
_entity.pdbx_description
1 polymer ?
#
loop_
_entity_poly.entity_id
_entity_poly.type
_entity_poly.pdbx_seq_one_letter_code
_entity_poly.pdbx_strand_id
1 'polypeptide(L)'
;MKSFYLFAILIICQASDDLYQITLMSYNVMLLPSILVFERDQITRAHLLTKAKFLHTSDILCLQEVFENKPSEILLDSLMKTYSYSTPILGNDEDRDEWNDIWNDHISSNPLKFVSGGVTILSKWPIIYAGQYFYKHACSAHTFVRTGFVYTKILYKKKLNFTIHVFGTHLQPNDHRGCYLYGEDKIREKQMMELHEFIQSRNISQDELVFILGDMNINKYHSKQYETMLEILNVTPQYLHSSSVPCSWDSSYNAMTNSKHDNQLLDYIFLRKDHTPKDSLWYNSITDRLASKQWHLLGRNHSFYNVRNIPLLELSDHYPVLGFFRQTQHQWSQRQSGVITYVKFVTADTNLPVIIVDRELRIATSQNETGALFLVTNNGTPRRHRCLRSEQYVLLIDGHKSNFYLSNEKVLRMKYGKEQVNRYLKIIQLDHHSTCIRTNSTIVFQSRSPTGNFYIKSHSAHLCFCTDDRQQAQLFRFIEIERKNISCHITSEK
;
A
#
# COMPACT_ATOMS: atom_id res chain seq x y z
N MET A 1 15.50 -50.26 -25.14
CA MET A 1 14.25 -49.56 -24.74
C MET A 1 14.24 -49.00 -23.31
N LYS A 2 15.04 -49.46 -22.33
CA LYS A 2 15.01 -48.93 -20.95
C LYS A 2 15.66 -47.55 -20.74
N SER A 3 16.57 -47.09 -21.62
CA SER A 3 17.27 -45.81 -21.47
C SER A 3 16.43 -44.59 -21.89
N PHE A 4 15.48 -44.76 -22.81
CA PHE A 4 14.60 -43.67 -23.27
C PHE A 4 13.56 -43.25 -22.21
N TYR A 5 13.06 -44.21 -21.41
CA TYR A 5 12.09 -43.92 -20.36
C TYR A 5 12.71 -43.13 -19.19
N LEU A 6 13.97 -43.41 -18.83
CA LEU A 6 14.64 -42.69 -17.74
C LEU A 6 14.91 -41.23 -18.11
N PHE A 7 15.30 -40.97 -19.37
CA PHE A 7 15.54 -39.61 -19.88
C PHE A 7 14.25 -38.80 -20.02
N ALA A 8 13.16 -39.43 -20.48
CA ALA A 8 11.84 -38.79 -20.55
C ALA A 8 11.30 -38.42 -19.16
N ILE A 9 11.45 -39.31 -18.17
CA ILE A 9 11.02 -39.03 -16.78
C ILE A 9 11.84 -37.89 -16.16
N LEU A 10 13.16 -37.84 -16.41
CA LEU A 10 14.01 -36.76 -15.90
C LEU A 10 13.64 -35.39 -16.48
N ILE A 11 13.31 -35.33 -17.78
CA ILE A 11 12.88 -34.11 -18.47
C ILE A 11 11.51 -33.64 -17.96
N ILE A 12 10.56 -34.56 -17.76
CA ILE A 12 9.22 -34.23 -17.23
C ILE A 12 9.29 -33.69 -15.80
N CYS A 13 10.15 -34.26 -14.94
CA CYS A 13 10.29 -33.82 -13.56
C CYS A 13 10.92 -32.40 -13.48
N GLN A 14 11.97 -32.14 -14.27
CA GLN A 14 12.66 -30.84 -14.31
C GLN A 14 11.84 -29.72 -14.95
N ALA A 15 10.93 -30.04 -15.89
CA ALA A 15 10.04 -29.07 -16.50
C ALA A 15 9.09 -28.42 -15.47
N SER A 16 8.70 -29.18 -14.46
CA SER A 16 7.84 -28.70 -13.38
C SER A 16 8.55 -27.68 -12.48
N ASP A 17 9.84 -27.88 -12.17
CA ASP A 17 10.61 -27.04 -11.25
C ASP A 17 10.77 -25.57 -11.71
N ASP A 18 10.93 -25.33 -13.01
CA ASP A 18 11.11 -23.98 -13.56
C ASP A 18 9.81 -23.18 -13.61
N LEU A 19 8.69 -23.87 -13.88
CA LEU A 19 7.34 -23.31 -13.85
C LEU A 19 7.02 -22.82 -12.45
N TYR A 20 7.34 -23.64 -11.44
CA TYR A 20 7.02 -23.28 -10.08
C TYR A 20 7.71 -21.99 -9.68
N GLN A 21 8.93 -21.68 -10.14
CA GLN A 21 9.70 -20.47 -9.78
C GLN A 21 9.13 -19.11 -10.22
N ILE A 22 8.04 -19.08 -10.99
CA ILE A 22 7.45 -17.80 -11.43
C ILE A 22 6.96 -16.96 -10.24
N THR A 23 7.23 -15.65 -10.30
CA THR A 23 6.75 -14.67 -9.32
C THR A 23 6.00 -13.52 -9.99
N LEU A 24 4.83 -13.17 -9.44
CA LEU A 24 4.01 -12.06 -9.93
C LEU A 24 3.81 -11.03 -8.80
N MET A 25 3.75 -9.75 -9.14
CA MET A 25 3.41 -8.69 -8.19
C MET A 25 2.23 -7.87 -8.73
N SER A 26 1.27 -7.56 -7.86
CA SER A 26 0.21 -6.59 -8.10
C SER A 26 0.39 -5.41 -7.16
N TYR A 27 0.26 -4.18 -7.66
CA TYR A 27 0.33 -3.01 -6.81
C TYR A 27 -0.47 -1.82 -7.36
N ASN A 28 -1.50 -1.42 -6.61
CA ASN A 28 -2.14 -0.12 -6.77
C ASN A 28 -1.20 0.98 -6.23
N VAL A 29 -0.68 1.83 -7.13
CA VAL A 29 0.32 2.88 -6.81
C VAL A 29 -0.29 4.25 -6.56
N MET A 30 -1.60 4.40 -6.71
CA MET A 30 -2.35 5.62 -6.42
C MET A 30 -1.78 6.87 -7.12
N LEU A 31 -1.43 6.79 -8.39
CA LEU A 31 -1.06 7.94 -9.22
C LEU A 31 -2.33 8.49 -9.89
N LEU A 32 -3.19 9.10 -9.07
CA LEU A 32 -4.53 9.57 -9.41
C LEU A 32 -4.53 10.74 -10.42
N PRO A 33 -5.59 10.91 -11.24
CA PRO A 33 -5.70 12.05 -12.15
C PRO A 33 -5.69 13.38 -11.39
N SER A 34 -4.84 14.33 -11.79
CA SER A 34 -4.73 15.66 -11.17
C SER A 34 -6.05 16.45 -11.17
N ILE A 35 -6.95 16.18 -12.13
CA ILE A 35 -8.29 16.77 -12.17
C ILE A 35 -9.19 16.31 -11.02
N LEU A 36 -8.90 15.15 -10.42
CA LEU A 36 -9.66 14.57 -9.31
C LEU A 36 -8.97 14.77 -7.95
N VAL A 37 -7.68 15.11 -7.95
CA VAL A 37 -6.86 15.20 -6.73
C VAL A 37 -5.97 16.43 -6.76
N PHE A 38 -6.34 17.44 -5.96
CA PHE A 38 -5.58 18.67 -5.83
C PHE A 38 -4.39 18.58 -4.85
N GLU A 39 -4.38 17.61 -3.94
CA GLU A 39 -3.48 17.60 -2.78
C GLU A 39 -2.76 16.25 -2.55
N ARG A 40 -1.94 15.78 -3.51
CA ARG A 40 -0.98 14.67 -3.30
C ARG A 40 0.26 14.90 -4.16
N ASP A 41 1.45 15.06 -3.58
CA ASP A 41 2.71 15.22 -4.33
C ASP A 41 3.12 13.91 -5.01
N GLN A 42 2.48 13.65 -6.15
CA GLN A 42 2.63 12.42 -6.92
C GLN A 42 4.01 12.32 -7.55
N ILE A 43 4.63 13.46 -7.90
CA ILE A 43 5.98 13.52 -8.48
C ILE A 43 7.03 13.06 -7.47
N THR A 44 6.98 13.57 -6.24
CA THR A 44 7.88 13.11 -5.18
C THR A 44 7.67 11.62 -4.91
N ARG A 45 6.42 11.13 -4.86
CA ARG A 45 6.15 9.69 -4.70
C ARG A 45 6.68 8.86 -5.85
N ALA A 46 6.49 9.27 -7.10
CA ALA A 46 7.03 8.55 -8.25
C ALA A 46 8.55 8.36 -8.11
N HIS A 47 9.30 9.41 -7.74
CA HIS A 47 10.74 9.31 -7.46
C HIS A 47 11.11 8.47 -6.22
N LEU A 48 10.19 8.22 -5.30
CA LEU A 48 10.40 7.31 -4.18
C LEU A 48 10.08 5.86 -4.57
N LEU A 49 9.05 5.66 -5.38
CA LEU A 49 8.71 4.38 -6.00
C LEU A 49 9.88 3.88 -6.88
N THR A 50 10.55 4.74 -7.65
CA THR A 50 11.76 4.34 -8.42
C THR A 50 12.91 3.79 -7.56
N LYS A 51 12.92 4.08 -6.26
CA LYS A 51 13.93 3.60 -5.30
C LYS A 51 13.45 2.40 -4.48
N ALA A 52 12.20 1.99 -4.67
CA ALA A 52 11.56 0.94 -3.92
C ALA A 52 12.00 -0.43 -4.44
N LYS A 53 13.06 -0.99 -3.83
CA LYS A 53 13.69 -2.25 -4.28
C LYS A 53 12.72 -3.42 -4.48
N PHE A 54 11.61 -3.46 -3.75
CA PHE A 54 10.61 -4.54 -3.88
C PHE A 54 9.88 -4.52 -5.23
N LEU A 55 9.83 -3.39 -5.93
CA LEU A 55 9.23 -3.31 -7.27
C LEU A 55 10.07 -3.99 -8.34
N HIS A 56 11.28 -4.45 -8.05
CA HIS A 56 12.20 -5.01 -9.05
C HIS A 56 12.33 -6.54 -8.95
N THR A 57 11.55 -7.17 -8.09
CA THR A 57 11.86 -8.53 -7.62
C THR A 57 11.01 -9.61 -8.25
N SER A 58 9.82 -9.29 -8.74
CA SER A 58 8.96 -10.24 -9.44
C SER A 58 9.40 -10.43 -10.89
N ASP A 59 8.95 -11.51 -11.52
CA ASP A 59 9.10 -11.72 -12.97
C ASP A 59 8.13 -10.84 -13.76
N ILE A 60 6.92 -10.66 -13.23
CA ILE A 60 5.83 -9.89 -13.82
C ILE A 60 5.29 -8.93 -12.76
N LEU A 61 5.01 -7.70 -13.14
CA LEU A 61 4.51 -6.63 -12.29
C LEU A 61 3.28 -6.01 -12.96
N CYS A 62 2.13 -6.06 -12.29
CA CYS A 62 0.92 -5.36 -12.71
C CYS A 62 0.72 -4.15 -11.80
N LEU A 63 0.66 -2.96 -12.39
CA LEU A 63 0.39 -1.72 -11.68
C LEU A 63 -1.04 -1.26 -11.94
N GLN A 64 -1.71 -0.78 -10.88
CA GLN A 64 -3.03 -0.14 -10.94
C GLN A 64 -2.91 1.33 -10.50
N GLU A 65 -3.88 2.14 -10.93
CA GLU A 65 -3.92 3.60 -10.73
C GLU A 65 -2.67 4.34 -11.21
N VAL A 66 -2.09 3.94 -12.35
CA VAL A 66 -1.09 4.73 -13.07
C VAL A 66 -1.79 5.73 -14.01
N PHE A 67 -2.62 6.61 -13.46
CA PHE A 67 -3.44 7.51 -14.29
C PHE A 67 -2.72 8.78 -14.72
N GLU A 68 -1.99 9.41 -13.80
CA GLU A 68 -1.37 10.71 -14.07
C GLU A 68 -0.12 10.54 -14.95
N ASN A 69 -0.08 11.21 -16.10
CA ASN A 69 0.98 11.03 -17.10
C ASN A 69 2.38 11.23 -16.49
N LYS A 70 2.67 12.39 -15.90
CA LYS A 70 4.06 12.70 -15.52
C LYS A 70 4.66 11.83 -14.40
N PRO A 71 3.96 11.59 -13.28
CA PRO A 71 4.40 10.63 -12.27
C PRO A 71 4.50 9.19 -12.82
N SER A 72 3.57 8.79 -13.70
CA SER A 72 3.57 7.45 -14.28
C SER A 72 4.76 7.24 -15.21
N GLU A 73 5.07 8.21 -16.08
CA GLU A 73 6.30 8.22 -16.90
C GLU A 73 7.56 8.02 -16.03
N ILE A 74 7.73 8.83 -14.98
CA ILE A 74 8.89 8.75 -14.07
C ILE A 74 9.03 7.34 -13.48
N LEU A 75 7.92 6.72 -13.09
CA LEU A 75 7.90 5.38 -12.51
C LEU A 75 8.23 4.32 -13.57
N LEU A 76 7.49 4.31 -14.68
CA LEU A 76 7.61 3.30 -15.74
C LEU A 76 8.99 3.35 -16.39
N ASP A 77 9.53 4.53 -16.68
CA ASP A 77 10.89 4.72 -17.21
C ASP A 77 11.95 4.08 -16.32
N SER A 78 11.81 4.22 -15.01
CA SER A 78 12.74 3.61 -14.06
C SER A 78 12.59 2.09 -14.00
N LEU A 79 11.38 1.57 -14.16
CA LEU A 79 11.09 0.13 -14.11
C LEU A 79 11.55 -0.60 -15.39
N MET A 80 11.64 0.08 -16.54
CA MET A 80 12.17 -0.48 -17.79
C MET A 80 13.58 -1.07 -17.65
N LYS A 81 14.38 -0.57 -16.69
CA LYS A 81 15.72 -1.12 -16.39
C LYS A 81 15.68 -2.56 -15.86
N THR A 82 14.53 -2.99 -15.34
CA THR A 82 14.30 -4.33 -14.78
C THR A 82 13.35 -5.13 -15.65
N TYR A 83 12.29 -4.50 -16.14
CA TYR A 83 11.26 -5.11 -16.96
C TYR A 83 11.42 -4.60 -18.40
N SER A 84 12.10 -5.38 -19.24
CA SER A 84 12.37 -5.00 -20.63
C SER A 84 11.15 -5.02 -21.55
N TYR A 85 10.00 -5.50 -21.05
CA TYR A 85 8.76 -5.58 -21.80
C TYR A 85 7.64 -4.98 -20.95
N SER A 86 6.78 -4.17 -21.55
CA SER A 86 5.62 -3.58 -20.89
C SER A 86 4.48 -3.43 -21.88
N THR A 87 3.26 -3.41 -21.37
CA THR A 87 2.10 -2.92 -22.14
C THR A 87 1.99 -1.41 -22.01
N PRO A 88 1.29 -0.75 -22.93
CA PRO A 88 0.78 0.58 -22.67
C PRO A 88 -0.13 0.63 -21.43
N ILE A 89 -0.47 1.85 -21.00
CA ILE A 89 -1.47 2.06 -19.96
C ILE A 89 -2.85 1.84 -20.60
N LEU A 90 -3.67 0.96 -19.99
CA LEU A 90 -5.04 0.67 -20.41
C LEU A 90 -5.81 1.96 -20.71
N GLY A 91 -6.40 2.05 -21.90
CA GLY A 91 -7.21 3.20 -22.29
C GLY A 91 -6.44 4.52 -22.44
N ASN A 92 -5.11 4.51 -22.53
CA ASN A 92 -4.39 5.67 -23.04
C ASN A 92 -4.57 5.75 -24.56
N ASP A 93 -5.04 6.90 -25.06
CA ASP A 93 -5.30 7.06 -26.50
C ASP A 93 -4.02 7.25 -27.31
N GLU A 94 -2.97 7.79 -26.68
CA GLU A 94 -1.69 8.05 -27.36
C GLU A 94 -0.98 6.76 -27.80
N ASP A 95 -1.22 5.66 -27.07
CA ASP A 95 -0.55 4.37 -27.29
C ASP A 95 -1.48 3.34 -27.96
N ARG A 96 -2.57 3.81 -28.57
CA ARG A 96 -3.64 2.95 -29.07
C ARG A 96 -3.15 1.95 -30.13
N ASP A 97 -2.25 2.37 -31.00
CA ASP A 97 -1.70 1.56 -32.09
C ASP A 97 -0.65 0.53 -31.61
N GLU A 98 -0.24 0.59 -30.34
CA GLU A 98 0.70 -0.37 -29.75
C GLU A 98 0.01 -1.67 -29.30
N TRP A 99 -1.31 -1.66 -29.16
CA TRP A 99 -2.08 -2.85 -28.78
C TRP A 99 -2.26 -3.80 -29.95
N ASN A 100 -2.08 -5.10 -29.72
CA ASN A 100 -2.39 -6.10 -30.75
C ASN A 100 -3.88 -6.19 -31.02
N ASP A 101 -4.72 -6.01 -29.99
CA ASP A 101 -6.17 -6.02 -30.09
C ASP A 101 -6.81 -5.13 -29.03
N ILE A 102 -7.97 -4.54 -29.40
CA ILE A 102 -8.78 -3.68 -28.54
C ILE A 102 -10.22 -4.18 -28.58
N TRP A 103 -10.75 -4.63 -27.44
CA TRP A 103 -12.13 -5.14 -27.32
C TRP A 103 -13.04 -4.16 -26.62
N ASN A 104 -14.32 -4.19 -27.02
CA ASN A 104 -15.35 -3.22 -26.59
C ASN A 104 -14.94 -1.77 -26.84
N ASP A 105 -14.24 -1.52 -27.94
CA ASP A 105 -13.66 -0.23 -28.25
C ASP A 105 -14.69 0.93 -28.43
N HIS A 106 -15.92 0.60 -28.82
CA HIS A 106 -17.01 1.57 -28.84
C HIS A 106 -17.30 2.17 -27.44
N ILE A 107 -16.93 1.48 -26.35
CA ILE A 107 -17.05 1.99 -24.98
C ILE A 107 -16.01 3.08 -24.70
N SER A 108 -14.73 2.86 -25.05
CA SER A 108 -13.67 3.85 -24.82
C SER A 108 -13.80 5.09 -25.70
N SER A 109 -14.45 4.94 -26.86
CA SER A 109 -14.75 6.02 -27.80
C SER A 109 -15.86 6.98 -27.32
N ASN A 110 -16.53 6.69 -26.20
CA ASN A 110 -17.51 7.60 -25.62
C ASN A 110 -16.82 8.89 -25.13
N PRO A 111 -17.26 10.10 -25.55
CA PRO A 111 -16.65 11.37 -25.12
C PRO A 111 -16.63 11.60 -23.60
N LEU A 112 -17.50 10.93 -22.84
CA LEU A 112 -17.46 10.97 -21.38
C LEU A 112 -16.28 10.20 -20.79
N LYS A 113 -15.66 9.27 -21.54
CA LYS A 113 -14.52 8.45 -21.11
C LYS A 113 -13.21 9.15 -21.47
N PHE A 114 -12.76 10.07 -20.63
CA PHE A 114 -11.55 10.89 -20.87
C PHE A 114 -10.39 10.61 -19.91
N VAL A 115 -10.56 9.69 -18.95
CA VAL A 115 -9.50 9.22 -18.06
C VAL A 115 -9.09 7.80 -18.49
N SER A 116 -7.79 7.54 -18.62
CA SER A 116 -7.26 6.21 -18.90
C SER A 116 -7.70 5.21 -17.82
N GLY A 117 -7.65 3.91 -18.10
CA GLY A 117 -7.97 2.86 -17.14
C GLY A 117 -6.90 2.65 -16.06
N GLY A 118 -5.69 3.20 -16.24
CA GLY A 118 -4.65 3.22 -15.21
C GLY A 118 -4.09 1.84 -14.84
N VAL A 119 -4.15 0.86 -15.75
CA VAL A 119 -3.60 -0.49 -15.56
C VAL A 119 -2.50 -0.76 -16.59
N THR A 120 -1.37 -1.29 -16.17
CA THR A 120 -0.28 -1.74 -17.08
C THR A 120 0.40 -2.99 -16.53
N ILE A 121 0.94 -3.81 -17.42
CA ILE A 121 1.71 -5.00 -17.07
C ILE A 121 3.15 -4.83 -17.59
N LEU A 122 4.11 -5.02 -16.69
CA LEU A 122 5.53 -5.06 -16.98
C LEU A 122 6.07 -6.48 -16.76
N SER A 123 7.04 -6.89 -17.56
CA SER A 123 7.58 -8.25 -17.55
C SER A 123 9.09 -8.25 -17.84
N LYS A 124 9.82 -9.10 -17.10
CA LYS A 124 11.22 -9.45 -17.41
C LYS A 124 11.33 -10.31 -18.68
N TRP A 125 10.23 -10.93 -19.06
CA TRP A 125 10.10 -11.91 -20.14
C TRP A 125 9.31 -11.33 -21.31
N PRO A 126 9.58 -11.75 -22.57
CA PRO A 126 8.90 -11.22 -23.74
C PRO A 126 7.37 -11.29 -23.63
N ILE A 127 6.72 -10.14 -23.78
CA ILE A 127 5.28 -10.05 -24.04
C ILE A 127 5.11 -10.26 -25.55
N ILE A 128 4.59 -11.43 -25.94
CA ILE A 128 4.41 -11.81 -27.36
C ILE A 128 3.03 -11.42 -27.89
N TYR A 129 2.13 -11.02 -26.99
CA TYR A 129 0.81 -10.49 -27.32
C TYR A 129 0.31 -9.64 -26.16
N ALA A 130 -0.23 -8.46 -26.46
CA ALA A 130 -0.85 -7.54 -25.53
C ALA A 130 -2.16 -7.01 -26.12
N GLY A 131 -3.27 -7.16 -25.40
CA GLY A 131 -4.55 -6.58 -25.77
C GLY A 131 -5.24 -5.93 -24.58
N GLN A 132 -6.19 -5.05 -24.85
CA GLN A 132 -6.97 -4.36 -23.84
C GLN A 132 -8.47 -4.54 -24.05
N TYR A 133 -9.21 -4.63 -22.96
CA TYR A 133 -10.66 -4.80 -22.97
C TYR A 133 -11.32 -3.74 -22.10
N PHE A 134 -12.36 -3.07 -22.61
CA PHE A 134 -13.14 -2.09 -21.84
C PHE A 134 -14.41 -2.70 -21.27
N TYR A 135 -14.61 -2.60 -19.96
CA TYR A 135 -15.83 -3.08 -19.31
C TYR A 135 -17.05 -2.23 -19.72
N LYS A 136 -18.18 -2.89 -19.95
CA LYS A 136 -19.44 -2.22 -20.31
C LYS A 136 -20.06 -1.44 -19.15
N HIS A 137 -19.76 -1.84 -17.92
CA HIS A 137 -20.39 -1.31 -16.72
C HIS A 137 -19.38 -0.62 -15.80
N ALA A 138 -19.74 0.60 -15.37
CA ALA A 138 -19.07 1.38 -14.34
C ALA A 138 -20.09 2.37 -13.73
N CYS A 139 -19.81 2.90 -12.54
CA CYS A 139 -20.66 3.91 -11.90
C CYS A 139 -19.86 5.02 -11.21
N SER A 140 -20.57 6.07 -10.79
CA SER A 140 -19.97 7.26 -10.18
C SER A 140 -18.84 7.85 -11.03
N ALA A 141 -17.75 8.33 -10.42
CA ALA A 141 -16.59 8.89 -11.13
C ALA A 141 -15.95 7.90 -12.13
N HIS A 142 -16.13 6.59 -11.95
CA HIS A 142 -15.59 5.58 -12.88
C HIS A 142 -16.35 5.53 -14.22
N THR A 143 -17.49 6.23 -14.33
CA THR A 143 -18.12 6.49 -15.63
C THR A 143 -17.23 7.30 -16.57
N PHE A 144 -16.31 8.12 -16.05
CA PHE A 144 -15.35 8.89 -16.86
C PHE A 144 -14.03 8.16 -17.15
N VAL A 145 -13.83 7.01 -16.52
CA VAL A 145 -12.60 6.19 -16.60
C VAL A 145 -12.80 5.06 -17.61
N ARG A 146 -11.81 4.81 -18.47
CA ARG A 146 -11.77 3.66 -19.39
C ARG A 146 -11.43 2.36 -18.66
N THR A 147 -12.29 1.99 -17.72
CA THR A 147 -12.19 0.79 -16.88
C THR A 147 -12.19 -0.47 -17.72
N GLY A 148 -11.41 -1.47 -17.30
CA GLY A 148 -11.18 -2.64 -18.13
C GLY A 148 -10.11 -3.56 -17.56
N PHE A 149 -9.57 -4.41 -18.42
CA PHE A 149 -8.40 -5.21 -18.11
C PHE A 149 -7.39 -5.24 -19.25
N VAL A 150 -6.14 -5.46 -18.90
CA VAL A 150 -5.03 -5.74 -19.81
C VAL A 150 -4.82 -7.25 -19.86
N TYR A 151 -4.71 -7.80 -21.07
CA TYR A 151 -4.38 -9.19 -21.31
C TYR A 151 -3.01 -9.30 -21.99
N THR A 152 -2.11 -10.08 -21.41
CA THR A 152 -0.81 -10.41 -22.03
C THR A 152 -0.59 -11.91 -22.15
N LYS A 153 0.02 -12.32 -23.28
CA LYS A 153 0.71 -13.61 -23.39
C LYS A 153 2.20 -13.36 -23.22
N ILE A 154 2.80 -13.99 -22.22
CA ILE A 154 4.20 -13.83 -21.87
C ILE A 154 4.93 -15.15 -22.12
N LEU A 155 5.99 -15.09 -22.91
CA LEU A 155 6.85 -16.24 -23.15
C LEU A 155 7.93 -16.29 -22.08
N TYR A 156 7.72 -17.10 -21.04
CA TYR A 156 8.68 -17.27 -19.96
C TYR A 156 9.78 -18.25 -20.40
N LYS A 157 11.02 -17.76 -20.41
CA LYS A 157 12.17 -18.45 -20.98
C LYS A 157 13.20 -18.79 -19.91
N LYS A 158 12.97 -19.86 -19.15
CA LYS A 158 14.02 -20.47 -18.30
C LYS A 158 14.68 -21.63 -19.06
N LYS A 159 14.82 -22.82 -18.46
CA LYS A 159 15.39 -23.98 -19.16
C LYS A 159 14.41 -24.53 -20.19
N LEU A 160 13.12 -24.32 -19.98
CA LEU A 160 12.06 -24.58 -20.95
C LEU A 160 11.23 -23.32 -21.19
N ASN A 161 10.65 -23.24 -22.38
CA ASN A 161 9.75 -22.18 -22.77
C ASN A 161 8.33 -22.56 -22.38
N PHE A 162 7.63 -21.68 -21.67
CA PHE A 162 6.20 -21.82 -21.41
C PHE A 162 5.47 -20.50 -21.58
N THR A 163 4.22 -20.59 -22.02
CA THR A 163 3.32 -19.44 -22.14
C THR A 163 2.63 -19.19 -20.81
N ILE A 164 2.65 -17.93 -20.37
CA ILE A 164 1.87 -17.46 -19.24
C ILE A 164 0.86 -16.44 -19.77
N HIS A 165 -0.39 -16.60 -19.36
CA HIS A 165 -1.46 -15.66 -19.63
C HIS A 165 -1.71 -14.84 -18.37
N VAL A 166 -1.70 -13.52 -18.52
CA VAL A 166 -1.87 -12.60 -17.40
C VAL A 166 -2.96 -11.59 -17.72
N PHE A 167 -3.92 -11.49 -16.81
CA PHE A 167 -5.04 -10.56 -16.86
C PHE A 167 -4.91 -9.58 -15.69
N GLY A 168 -4.50 -8.36 -15.99
CA GLY A 168 -4.39 -7.26 -15.04
C GLY A 168 -5.65 -6.40 -15.04
N THR A 169 -6.29 -6.20 -13.89
CA THR A 169 -7.54 -5.42 -13.80
C THR A 169 -7.57 -4.48 -12.58
N HIS A 170 -8.50 -3.53 -12.58
CA HIS A 170 -8.90 -2.74 -11.41
C HIS A 170 -10.43 -2.61 -11.46
N LEU A 171 -11.12 -3.34 -10.59
CA LEU A 171 -12.58 -3.41 -10.59
C LEU A 171 -13.23 -2.19 -9.93
N GLN A 172 -14.52 -1.99 -10.16
CA GLN A 172 -15.31 -0.88 -9.60
C GLN A 172 -15.12 -0.74 -8.08
N PRO A 173 -14.58 0.38 -7.58
CA PRO A 173 -14.47 0.63 -6.16
C PRO A 173 -15.81 0.92 -5.52
N ASN A 174 -15.85 0.80 -4.20
CA ASN A 174 -16.98 1.24 -3.40
C ASN A 174 -17.08 2.77 -3.45
N ASP A 175 -18.18 3.27 -3.99
CA ASP A 175 -18.46 4.71 -4.07
C ASP A 175 -19.94 4.97 -3.79
N HIS A 176 -20.21 5.18 -2.50
CA HIS A 176 -21.54 5.41 -1.94
C HIS A 176 -22.22 6.68 -2.46
N ARG A 177 -21.57 7.47 -3.31
CA ARG A 177 -22.06 8.76 -3.83
C ARG A 177 -22.65 8.70 -5.23
N GLY A 178 -22.66 7.54 -5.92
CA GLY A 178 -23.04 7.56 -7.35
C GLY A 178 -23.50 6.26 -7.99
N CYS A 179 -23.64 5.16 -7.25
CA CYS A 179 -23.94 3.84 -7.82
C CYS A 179 -25.40 3.38 -7.61
N TYR A 180 -26.35 4.31 -7.74
CA TYR A 180 -27.76 4.14 -7.35
C TYR A 180 -28.56 3.09 -8.14
N LEU A 181 -28.16 2.76 -9.37
CA LEU A 181 -28.95 1.88 -10.25
C LEU A 181 -28.72 0.39 -9.99
N TYR A 182 -27.47 -0.02 -9.71
CA TYR A 182 -27.10 -1.44 -9.59
C TYR A 182 -26.40 -1.76 -8.28
N GLY A 183 -25.86 -0.76 -7.56
CA GLY A 183 -24.87 -0.97 -6.51
C GLY A 183 -23.50 -1.37 -7.07
N GLU A 184 -22.45 -1.10 -6.30
CA GLU A 184 -21.06 -1.37 -6.70
C GLU A 184 -20.78 -2.87 -6.86
N ASP A 185 -21.37 -3.69 -5.98
CA ASP A 185 -21.23 -5.15 -5.98
C ASP A 185 -21.67 -5.78 -7.31
N LYS A 186 -22.85 -5.40 -7.81
CA LYS A 186 -23.38 -5.93 -9.08
C LYS A 186 -22.58 -5.46 -10.28
N ILE A 187 -21.96 -4.29 -10.21
CA ILE A 187 -21.06 -3.83 -11.26
C ILE A 187 -19.80 -4.69 -11.27
N ARG A 188 -19.20 -4.95 -10.10
CA ARG A 188 -18.05 -5.87 -10.01
C ARG A 188 -18.40 -7.27 -10.49
N GLU A 189 -19.57 -7.81 -10.14
CA GLU A 189 -20.04 -9.10 -10.66
C GLU A 189 -20.07 -9.11 -12.20
N LYS A 190 -20.64 -8.09 -12.84
CA LYS A 190 -20.68 -7.98 -14.31
C LYS A 190 -19.29 -7.86 -14.93
N GLN A 191 -18.42 -7.04 -14.35
CA GLN A 191 -17.03 -6.90 -14.81
C GLN A 191 -16.27 -8.23 -14.72
N MET A 192 -16.45 -8.98 -13.63
CA MET A 192 -15.85 -10.31 -13.45
C MET A 192 -16.43 -11.33 -14.43
N MET A 193 -17.73 -11.29 -14.74
CA MET A 193 -18.35 -12.13 -15.78
C MET A 193 -17.76 -11.82 -17.16
N GLU A 194 -17.64 -10.54 -17.53
CA GLU A 194 -17.01 -10.13 -18.80
C GLU A 194 -15.57 -10.66 -18.92
N LEU A 195 -14.78 -10.58 -17.83
CA LEU A 195 -13.42 -11.14 -17.78
C LEU A 195 -13.43 -12.68 -17.90
N HIS A 196 -14.31 -13.37 -17.17
CA HIS A 196 -14.44 -14.82 -17.24
C HIS A 196 -14.78 -15.29 -18.66
N GLU A 197 -15.81 -14.70 -19.27
CA GLU A 197 -16.26 -15.01 -20.63
C GLU A 197 -15.16 -14.74 -21.65
N PHE A 198 -14.41 -13.64 -21.49
CA PHE A 198 -13.27 -13.35 -22.34
C PHE A 198 -12.22 -14.47 -22.26
N ILE A 199 -11.81 -14.88 -21.05
CA ILE A 199 -10.84 -15.96 -20.84
C ILE A 199 -11.32 -17.25 -21.51
N GLN A 200 -12.58 -17.65 -21.29
CA GLN A 200 -13.15 -18.85 -21.93
C GLN A 200 -13.08 -18.76 -23.46
N SER A 201 -13.41 -17.60 -24.03
CA SER A 201 -13.38 -17.39 -25.48
C SER A 201 -11.99 -17.51 -26.12
N ARG A 202 -10.91 -17.45 -25.31
CA ARG A 202 -9.54 -17.57 -25.82
C ARG A 202 -9.10 -19.02 -26.05
N ASN A 203 -9.85 -20.01 -25.56
CA ASN A 203 -9.50 -21.45 -25.67
C ASN A 203 -8.04 -21.72 -25.29
N ILE A 204 -7.59 -21.16 -24.16
CA ILE A 204 -6.22 -21.31 -23.67
C ILE A 204 -5.99 -22.79 -23.32
N SER A 205 -4.80 -23.31 -23.63
CA SER A 205 -4.48 -24.70 -23.29
C SER A 205 -4.46 -24.91 -21.78
N GLN A 206 -4.94 -26.06 -21.30
CA GLN A 206 -4.93 -26.40 -19.86
C GLN A 206 -3.51 -26.53 -19.30
N ASP A 207 -2.51 -26.74 -20.16
CA ASP A 207 -1.10 -26.83 -19.78
C ASP A 207 -0.42 -25.44 -19.64
N GLU A 208 -1.11 -24.36 -20.03
CA GLU A 208 -0.63 -22.98 -19.89
C GLU A 208 -1.21 -22.33 -18.62
N LEU A 209 -0.40 -21.54 -17.92
CA LEU A 209 -0.84 -20.86 -16.71
C LEU A 209 -1.70 -19.63 -17.04
N VAL A 210 -2.78 -19.44 -16.29
CA VAL A 210 -3.66 -18.27 -16.41
C VAL A 210 -3.81 -17.58 -15.06
N PHE A 211 -3.23 -16.38 -14.96
CA PHE A 211 -3.30 -15.52 -13.78
C PHE A 211 -4.28 -14.38 -13.98
N ILE A 212 -5.07 -14.10 -12.94
CA ILE A 212 -5.90 -12.90 -12.83
C ILE A 212 -5.39 -12.12 -11.62
N LEU A 213 -4.98 -10.87 -11.80
CA LEU A 213 -4.49 -10.04 -10.71
C LEU A 213 -4.88 -8.58 -10.81
N GLY A 214 -4.87 -7.92 -9.66
CA GLY A 214 -5.23 -6.52 -9.53
C GLY A 214 -5.90 -6.21 -8.20
N ASP A 215 -6.35 -4.97 -8.12
CA ASP A 215 -7.29 -4.54 -7.10
C ASP A 215 -8.71 -4.95 -7.52
N MET A 216 -9.26 -5.92 -6.82
CA MET A 216 -10.60 -6.45 -7.10
C MET A 216 -11.69 -5.64 -6.40
N ASN A 217 -11.34 -4.72 -5.50
CA ASN A 217 -12.28 -3.96 -4.68
C ASN A 217 -13.32 -4.84 -3.92
N ILE A 218 -12.96 -6.09 -3.65
CA ILE A 218 -13.77 -7.06 -2.90
C ILE A 218 -12.99 -7.46 -1.66
N ASN A 219 -13.53 -7.17 -0.48
CA ASN A 219 -12.87 -7.51 0.77
C ASN A 219 -12.94 -9.01 1.04
N LYS A 220 -11.79 -9.68 1.23
CA LYS A 220 -11.70 -11.11 1.57
C LYS A 220 -12.52 -11.48 2.79
N TYR A 221 -12.61 -10.56 3.75
CA TYR A 221 -13.31 -10.77 5.02
C TYR A 221 -14.83 -10.58 4.93
N HIS A 222 -15.34 -10.14 3.77
CA HIS A 222 -16.75 -10.11 3.46
C HIS A 222 -17.14 -11.38 2.67
N SER A 223 -17.48 -12.44 3.40
CA SER A 223 -17.54 -13.82 2.88
C SER A 223 -18.39 -13.97 1.62
N LYS A 224 -19.57 -13.35 1.56
CA LYS A 224 -20.50 -13.57 0.43
C LYS A 224 -19.98 -13.04 -0.90
N GLN A 225 -19.45 -11.81 -0.93
CA GLN A 225 -18.88 -11.25 -2.16
C GLN A 225 -17.59 -11.96 -2.55
N TYR A 226 -16.75 -12.31 -1.58
CA TYR A 226 -15.51 -13.02 -1.82
C TYR A 226 -15.77 -14.42 -2.43
N GLU A 227 -16.71 -15.19 -1.89
CA GLU A 227 -17.13 -16.48 -2.46
C GLU A 227 -17.65 -16.33 -3.89
N THR A 228 -18.52 -15.34 -4.12
CA THR A 228 -19.07 -15.03 -5.45
C THR A 228 -17.96 -14.70 -6.46
N MET A 229 -16.94 -13.93 -6.05
CA MET A 229 -15.76 -13.66 -6.88
C MET A 229 -15.00 -14.93 -7.26
N LEU A 230 -14.75 -15.82 -6.29
CA LEU A 230 -14.04 -17.08 -6.55
C LEU A 230 -14.80 -17.99 -7.52
N GLU A 231 -16.13 -18.01 -7.42
CA GLU A 231 -17.04 -18.73 -8.31
C GLU A 231 -17.02 -18.14 -9.72
N ILE A 232 -17.33 -16.84 -9.88
CA ILE A 232 -17.39 -16.18 -11.19
C ILE A 232 -16.04 -16.28 -11.91
N LEU A 233 -14.93 -15.98 -11.24
CA LEU A 233 -13.62 -16.00 -11.89
C LEU A 233 -13.07 -17.42 -12.10
N ASN A 234 -13.70 -18.44 -11.52
CA ASN A 234 -13.23 -19.83 -11.50
C ASN A 234 -11.78 -19.96 -11.00
N VAL A 235 -11.49 -19.35 -9.84
CA VAL A 235 -10.14 -19.28 -9.28
C VAL A 235 -10.01 -20.04 -7.97
N THR A 236 -8.77 -20.41 -7.64
CA THR A 236 -8.45 -21.01 -6.34
C THR A 236 -8.53 -19.95 -5.23
N PRO A 237 -9.02 -20.28 -4.01
CA PRO A 237 -8.99 -19.35 -2.89
C PRO A 237 -7.56 -18.89 -2.61
N GLN A 238 -7.41 -17.61 -2.26
CA GLN A 238 -6.10 -17.06 -1.92
C GLN A 238 -5.59 -17.64 -0.59
N TYR A 239 -4.42 -18.27 -0.63
CA TYR A 239 -3.66 -18.70 0.54
C TYR A 239 -2.63 -17.63 0.90
N LEU A 240 -2.78 -17.02 2.08
CA LEU A 240 -1.80 -16.06 2.56
C LEU A 240 -0.58 -16.78 3.13
N HIS A 241 0.61 -16.34 2.70
CA HIS A 241 1.86 -16.81 3.29
C HIS A 241 1.97 -16.33 4.76
N SER A 242 2.65 -17.11 5.61
CA SER A 242 2.74 -16.82 7.06
C SER A 242 3.41 -15.49 7.41
N SER A 243 4.19 -14.92 6.49
CA SER A 243 4.83 -13.60 6.64
C SER A 243 4.01 -12.44 6.10
N SER A 244 2.84 -12.71 5.52
CA SER A 244 1.97 -11.68 4.92
C SER A 244 1.38 -10.79 6.01
N VAL A 245 1.25 -9.49 5.71
CA VAL A 245 0.27 -8.68 6.46
C VAL A 245 -1.16 -9.13 6.11
N PRO A 246 -2.15 -8.95 6.99
CA PRO A 246 -3.52 -9.44 6.76
C PRO A 246 -4.31 -8.65 5.71
N CYS A 247 -4.00 -7.37 5.49
CA CYS A 247 -4.77 -6.47 4.64
C CYS A 247 -3.88 -5.82 3.59
N SER A 248 -4.43 -5.56 2.41
CA SER A 248 -3.76 -4.77 1.37
C SER A 248 -4.15 -3.29 1.44
N TRP A 249 -5.27 -2.95 2.08
CA TRP A 249 -5.68 -1.60 2.40
C TRP A 249 -5.94 -1.49 3.91
N ASP A 250 -5.13 -0.70 4.62
CA ASP A 250 -5.09 -0.71 6.08
C ASP A 250 -5.24 0.71 6.64
N SER A 251 -6.45 1.06 7.05
CA SER A 251 -6.75 2.38 7.62
C SER A 251 -6.21 2.59 9.02
N SER A 252 -5.82 1.53 9.73
CA SER A 252 -5.16 1.62 11.02
C SER A 252 -3.72 2.16 10.89
N TYR A 253 -2.99 1.72 9.86
CA TYR A 253 -1.54 1.92 9.78
C TYR A 253 -1.02 2.61 8.51
N ASN A 254 -1.80 2.69 7.45
CA ASN A 254 -1.41 3.42 6.24
C ASN A 254 -1.98 4.84 6.28
N ALA A 255 -1.10 5.85 6.38
CA ALA A 255 -1.49 7.25 6.49
C ALA A 255 -2.11 7.86 5.22
N MET A 256 -2.04 7.17 4.08
CA MET A 256 -2.62 7.64 2.83
C MET A 256 -4.08 7.19 2.61
N THR A 257 -4.57 6.29 3.45
CA THR A 257 -5.95 5.78 3.46
C THR A 257 -6.90 6.76 4.18
N ASN A 258 -8.20 6.45 4.19
CA ASN A 258 -9.22 7.22 4.89
C ASN A 258 -9.83 6.40 6.02
N SER A 259 -9.84 6.92 7.25
CA SER A 259 -10.29 6.19 8.45
C SER A 259 -11.78 5.84 8.53
N LYS A 260 -12.57 6.14 7.50
CA LYS A 260 -14.02 5.91 7.51
C LYS A 260 -14.41 4.48 7.20
N HIS A 261 -13.46 3.65 6.77
CA HIS A 261 -13.68 2.27 6.40
C HIS A 261 -12.77 1.35 7.22
N ASP A 262 -13.28 0.16 7.52
CA ASP A 262 -12.54 -0.91 8.17
C ASP A 262 -11.38 -1.39 7.27
N ASN A 263 -10.41 -2.08 7.86
CA ASN A 263 -9.28 -2.65 7.13
C ASN A 263 -9.74 -3.73 6.12
N GLN A 264 -9.18 -3.73 4.92
CA GLN A 264 -9.65 -4.58 3.81
C GLN A 264 -8.49 -5.30 3.11
N LEU A 265 -8.76 -6.53 2.68
CA LEU A 265 -7.90 -7.22 1.70
C LEU A 265 -8.63 -7.15 0.37
N LEU A 266 -8.14 -6.32 -0.55
CA LEU A 266 -8.76 -5.98 -1.84
C LEU A 266 -7.93 -6.42 -3.04
N ASP A 267 -6.63 -6.62 -2.84
CA ASP A 267 -5.68 -6.92 -3.90
C ASP A 267 -5.35 -8.41 -3.93
N TYR A 268 -5.35 -8.99 -5.13
CA TYR A 268 -5.21 -10.44 -5.31
C TYR A 268 -4.34 -10.79 -6.51
N ILE A 269 -3.71 -11.95 -6.42
CA ILE A 269 -3.14 -12.66 -7.57
C ILE A 269 -3.69 -14.07 -7.54
N PHE A 270 -4.65 -14.35 -8.42
CA PHE A 270 -5.32 -15.63 -8.53
C PHE A 270 -4.75 -16.48 -9.66
N LEU A 271 -4.71 -17.79 -9.42
CA LEU A 271 -4.51 -18.80 -10.44
C LEU A 271 -5.84 -19.46 -10.77
N ARG A 272 -6.16 -19.54 -12.06
CA ARG A 272 -7.36 -20.19 -12.58
C ARG A 272 -7.37 -21.69 -12.30
N LYS A 273 -8.49 -22.21 -11.80
CA LYS A 273 -8.62 -23.62 -11.38
C LYS A 273 -8.35 -24.61 -12.51
N ASP A 274 -8.85 -24.30 -13.69
CA ASP A 274 -8.72 -25.05 -14.95
C ASP A 274 -7.29 -25.03 -15.54
N HIS A 275 -6.43 -24.16 -15.03
CA HIS A 275 -5.04 -23.97 -15.47
C HIS A 275 -4.03 -24.16 -14.32
N THR A 276 -4.46 -24.78 -13.21
CA THR A 276 -3.61 -25.00 -12.04
C THR A 276 -2.83 -26.31 -12.20
N PRO A 277 -1.49 -26.30 -12.12
CA PRO A 277 -0.71 -27.55 -12.12
C PRO A 277 -1.13 -28.47 -10.98
N LYS A 278 -1.14 -29.78 -11.24
CA LYS A 278 -1.48 -30.79 -10.22
C LYS A 278 -0.55 -30.70 -9.00
N ASP A 279 -1.11 -30.89 -7.81
CA ASP A 279 -0.40 -30.89 -6.53
C ASP A 279 0.39 -29.60 -6.23
N SER A 280 0.02 -28.50 -6.87
CA SER A 280 0.61 -27.18 -6.64
C SER A 280 -0.26 -26.33 -5.71
N LEU A 281 0.38 -25.42 -5.00
CA LEU A 281 -0.31 -24.46 -4.14
C LEU A 281 0.24 -23.06 -4.40
N TRP A 282 -0.67 -22.15 -4.75
CA TRP A 282 -0.36 -20.75 -5.01
C TRP A 282 -0.57 -19.90 -3.76
N TYR A 283 0.45 -19.14 -3.39
CA TYR A 283 0.42 -18.22 -2.25
C TYR A 283 0.36 -16.78 -2.70
N ASN A 284 -0.22 -15.93 -1.85
CA ASN A 284 -0.05 -14.49 -1.89
C ASN A 284 0.65 -14.04 -0.61
N SER A 285 1.53 -13.06 -0.72
CA SER A 285 2.18 -12.39 0.41
C SER A 285 2.07 -10.89 0.22
N ILE A 286 1.37 -10.24 1.14
CA ILE A 286 1.20 -8.79 1.18
C ILE A 286 2.33 -8.20 2.01
N THR A 287 2.91 -7.08 1.57
CA THR A 287 4.00 -6.42 2.30
C THR A 287 3.82 -4.90 2.38
N ASP A 288 3.86 -4.40 3.61
CA ASP A 288 3.84 -2.99 4.02
C ASP A 288 5.16 -2.23 3.80
N ARG A 289 5.79 -2.39 2.63
CA ARG A 289 7.07 -1.73 2.34
C ARG A 289 6.89 -0.21 2.23
N LEU A 290 7.58 0.50 3.12
CA LEU A 290 7.62 1.96 3.13
C LEU A 290 8.72 2.55 2.21
N ALA A 291 8.58 3.83 1.90
CA ALA A 291 9.54 4.65 1.18
C ALA A 291 10.92 4.70 1.86
N SER A 292 11.94 4.90 1.05
CA SER A 292 13.33 5.06 1.52
C SER A 292 13.58 6.37 2.25
N LYS A 293 12.69 7.35 2.13
CA LYS A 293 12.76 8.65 2.80
C LYS A 293 11.33 9.14 3.03
N GLN A 294 11.16 9.93 4.09
CA GLN A 294 9.90 10.63 4.35
C GLN A 294 9.66 11.67 3.26
N TRP A 295 8.39 11.88 2.92
CA TRP A 295 7.92 12.92 2.02
C TRP A 295 6.65 13.56 2.57
N HIS A 296 6.04 14.49 1.83
CA HIS A 296 4.86 15.23 2.29
C HIS A 296 3.77 15.33 1.23
N LEU A 297 2.51 15.35 1.68
CA LEU A 297 1.32 15.32 0.83
C LEU A 297 1.21 16.52 -0.14
N LEU A 298 1.66 17.73 0.20
CA LEU A 298 1.47 18.93 -0.64
C LEU A 298 2.70 19.40 -1.44
N GLY A 299 3.84 18.71 -1.35
CA GLY A 299 5.06 19.17 -2.01
C GLY A 299 5.59 20.51 -1.46
N ARG A 300 6.71 20.99 -2.01
CA ARG A 300 7.67 21.95 -1.40
C ARG A 300 7.07 23.06 -0.51
N ASN A 301 6.98 22.77 0.78
CA ASN A 301 7.30 23.71 1.85
C ASN A 301 7.69 22.91 3.11
N HIS A 302 8.98 22.59 3.24
CA HIS A 302 9.56 21.83 4.36
C HIS A 302 9.38 22.50 5.74
N SER A 303 8.80 23.69 5.76
CA SER A 303 8.72 24.56 6.92
C SER A 303 7.42 24.42 7.71
N PHE A 304 6.38 23.77 7.18
CA PHE A 304 5.06 23.81 7.79
C PHE A 304 4.41 22.44 7.92
N TYR A 305 4.38 21.88 9.13
CA TYR A 305 3.54 20.74 9.47
C TYR A 305 2.16 21.29 9.83
N ASN A 306 1.21 21.25 8.91
CA ASN A 306 -0.21 21.47 9.22
C ASN A 306 -1.03 20.31 8.67
N VAL A 307 -2.34 20.37 8.91
CA VAL A 307 -3.29 19.34 8.44
C VAL A 307 -3.24 19.06 6.94
N ARG A 308 -2.66 19.96 6.12
CA ARG A 308 -2.53 19.77 4.68
C ARG A 308 -1.15 19.25 4.25
N ASN A 309 -0.12 19.31 5.11
CA ASN A 309 1.26 18.95 4.75
C ASN A 309 1.83 17.84 5.66
N ILE A 310 1.10 16.72 5.72
CA ILE A 310 1.38 15.57 6.57
C ILE A 310 2.65 14.87 6.08
N PRO A 311 3.61 14.54 6.98
CA PRO A 311 4.76 13.73 6.64
C PRO A 311 4.35 12.25 6.50
N LEU A 312 4.76 11.64 5.40
CA LEU A 312 4.38 10.29 4.99
C LEU A 312 5.61 9.43 4.72
N LEU A 313 5.46 8.13 4.95
CA LEU A 313 6.43 7.10 4.57
C LEU A 313 5.82 6.10 3.58
N GLU A 314 4.51 6.11 3.43
CA GLU A 314 3.74 5.26 2.55
C GLU A 314 4.00 5.66 1.10
N LEU A 315 3.98 4.67 0.20
CA LEU A 315 4.18 4.87 -1.24
C LEU A 315 2.85 4.91 -2.01
N SER A 316 1.82 4.29 -1.41
CA SER A 316 0.44 4.21 -1.86
C SER A 316 -0.44 3.97 -0.63
N ASP A 317 -1.74 4.19 -0.73
CA ASP A 317 -2.73 3.76 0.28
C ASP A 317 -2.99 2.24 0.26
N HIS A 318 -2.58 1.56 -0.81
CA HIS A 318 -2.51 0.10 -0.87
C HIS A 318 -1.09 -0.43 -0.56
N TYR A 319 -1.03 -1.70 -0.17
CA TYR A 319 0.19 -2.49 -0.06
C TYR A 319 0.31 -3.50 -1.21
N PRO A 320 1.51 -3.70 -1.77
CA PRO A 320 1.72 -4.64 -2.87
C PRO A 320 1.49 -6.10 -2.43
N VAL A 321 0.98 -6.90 -3.37
CA VAL A 321 0.78 -8.35 -3.22
C VAL A 321 1.78 -9.08 -4.12
N LEU A 322 2.54 -10.01 -3.55
CA LEU A 322 3.43 -10.92 -4.26
C LEU A 322 2.80 -12.31 -4.35
N GLY A 323 2.77 -12.91 -5.53
CA GLY A 323 2.24 -14.25 -5.80
C GLY A 323 3.35 -15.20 -6.22
N PHE A 324 3.32 -16.43 -5.69
CA PHE A 324 4.32 -17.48 -5.96
C PHE A 324 3.81 -18.88 -5.58
N PHE A 325 4.37 -19.93 -6.17
CA PHE A 325 4.06 -21.32 -5.78
C PHE A 325 4.80 -21.74 -4.51
N ARG A 326 4.22 -22.65 -3.71
CA ARG A 326 4.82 -23.18 -2.47
C ARG A 326 6.26 -23.66 -2.65
N GLN A 327 6.52 -24.41 -3.72
CA GLN A 327 7.81 -25.04 -3.96
C GLN A 327 8.91 -24.03 -4.29
N THR A 328 8.55 -22.78 -4.60
CA THR A 328 9.54 -21.75 -4.91
C THR A 328 10.34 -21.27 -3.73
N GLN A 329 9.90 -21.54 -2.48
CA GLN A 329 10.27 -20.79 -1.27
C GLN A 329 11.52 -19.96 -1.47
N HIS A 330 11.33 -18.79 -2.09
CA HIS A 330 12.40 -17.83 -2.18
C HIS A 330 12.67 -17.50 -0.72
N GLN A 331 13.92 -17.71 -0.27
CA GLN A 331 14.38 -17.20 1.01
C GLN A 331 14.45 -15.67 0.92
N TRP A 332 13.29 -15.05 0.83
CA TRP A 332 13.12 -13.70 1.30
C TRP A 332 13.48 -13.77 2.77
N SER A 333 14.49 -13.00 3.18
CA SER A 333 14.75 -12.76 4.60
C SER A 333 13.39 -12.55 5.25
N GLN A 334 13.00 -13.40 6.20
CA GLN A 334 11.79 -13.24 6.97
C GLN A 334 11.87 -11.86 7.60
N ARG A 335 11.32 -10.90 6.88
CA ARG A 335 11.25 -9.56 7.37
C ARG A 335 9.84 -9.51 7.87
N GLN A 336 9.73 -9.62 9.19
CA GLN A 336 8.56 -9.18 9.91
C GLN A 336 8.08 -7.91 9.20
N SER A 337 6.82 -7.94 8.79
CA SER A 337 6.00 -6.78 8.44
C SER A 337 6.53 -5.53 9.14
N GLY A 338 6.59 -4.42 8.40
CA GLY A 338 7.03 -3.10 8.80
C GLY A 338 6.85 -2.86 10.29
N VAL A 339 7.93 -3.11 11.05
CA VAL A 339 7.88 -2.94 12.50
C VAL A 339 7.67 -1.46 12.78
N ILE A 340 6.51 -1.14 13.35
CA ILE A 340 6.25 0.19 13.84
C ILE A 340 7.05 0.36 15.13
N THR A 341 7.86 1.42 15.14
CA THR A 341 8.68 1.76 16.30
C THR A 341 7.97 2.86 17.08
N TYR A 342 7.49 2.50 18.25
CA TYR A 342 6.98 3.43 19.25
C TYR A 342 8.10 3.78 20.22
N VAL A 343 8.08 5.02 20.70
CA VAL A 343 8.92 5.47 21.80
C VAL A 343 8.04 6.01 22.91
N LYS A 344 8.50 5.83 24.16
CA LYS A 344 7.84 6.35 25.35
C LYS A 344 8.69 7.43 26.00
N PHE A 345 8.03 8.51 26.39
CA PHE A 345 8.63 9.62 27.11
C PHE A 345 7.81 9.91 28.37
N VAL A 346 8.49 10.33 29.43
CA VAL A 346 7.87 10.82 30.68
C VAL A 346 8.45 12.17 31.04
N THR A 347 7.79 12.89 31.92
CA THR A 347 8.32 14.12 32.49
C THR A 347 9.63 13.89 33.24
N ALA A 348 10.59 14.80 33.07
CA ALA A 348 11.93 14.65 33.62
C ALA A 348 12.01 14.86 35.14
N ASP A 349 11.05 15.58 35.73
CA ASP A 349 10.95 15.90 37.15
C ASP A 349 10.13 14.85 37.91
N THR A 350 9.01 14.39 37.34
CA THR A 350 8.01 13.57 38.05
C THR A 350 7.89 12.13 37.54
N ASN A 351 8.54 11.76 36.43
CA ASN A 351 8.41 10.45 35.77
C ASN A 351 6.97 10.12 35.31
N LEU A 352 6.11 11.13 35.15
CA LEU A 352 4.72 10.93 34.78
C LEU A 352 4.59 10.84 33.25
N PRO A 353 3.79 9.89 32.72
CA PRO A 353 3.53 9.83 31.29
C PRO A 353 2.67 11.01 30.84
N VAL A 354 2.75 11.29 29.55
CA VAL A 354 1.80 12.16 28.86
C VAL A 354 0.59 11.32 28.47
N ILE A 355 -0.63 11.81 28.69
CA ILE A 355 -1.88 11.11 28.32
C ILE A 355 -2.76 12.00 27.44
N ILE A 356 -3.69 11.36 26.72
CA ILE A 356 -4.68 12.04 25.88
C ILE A 356 -6.07 11.73 26.44
N VAL A 357 -6.79 12.77 26.85
CA VAL A 357 -8.17 12.66 27.35
C VAL A 357 -9.04 13.63 26.55
N ASP A 358 -10.08 13.13 25.87
CA ASP A 358 -11.02 13.95 25.07
C ASP A 358 -10.35 14.90 24.05
N ARG A 359 -9.23 14.47 23.46
CA ARG A 359 -8.36 15.23 22.54
C ARG A 359 -7.54 16.35 23.19
N GLU A 360 -7.46 16.39 24.52
CA GLU A 360 -6.59 17.28 25.29
C GLU A 360 -5.34 16.54 25.78
N LEU A 361 -4.19 17.21 25.70
CA LEU A 361 -2.94 16.68 26.24
C LEU A 361 -2.81 16.99 27.73
N ARG A 362 -2.50 15.97 28.53
CA ARG A 362 -2.32 16.10 29.99
C ARG A 362 -1.07 15.35 30.45
N ILE A 363 -0.51 15.78 31.57
CA ILE A 363 0.42 14.94 32.34
C ILE A 363 -0.44 14.03 33.22
N ALA A 364 -0.13 12.74 33.26
CA ALA A 364 -0.83 11.78 34.10
C ALA A 364 -0.71 12.14 35.58
N THR A 365 -1.65 11.65 36.38
CA THR A 365 -1.61 11.78 37.85
C THR A 365 -0.82 10.65 38.51
N SER A 366 -0.62 9.54 37.79
CA SER A 366 0.12 8.37 38.24
C SER A 366 1.03 7.81 37.14
N GLN A 367 2.14 7.21 37.54
CA GLN A 367 3.08 6.52 36.64
C GLN A 367 2.47 5.26 36.00
N ASN A 368 1.40 4.70 36.61
CA ASN A 368 0.74 3.48 36.14
C ASN A 368 -0.33 3.74 35.06
N GLU A 369 -0.64 5.00 34.75
CA GLU A 369 -1.59 5.32 33.70
C GLU A 369 -1.02 4.96 32.32
N THR A 370 -1.89 4.51 31.40
CA THR A 370 -1.48 4.20 30.03
C THR A 370 -1.12 5.49 29.29
N GLY A 371 0.18 5.76 29.22
CA GLY A 371 0.72 6.90 28.50
C GLY A 371 0.45 6.85 26.99
N ALA A 372 0.45 8.03 26.39
CA ALA A 372 0.54 8.23 24.96
C ALA A 372 1.80 7.54 24.39
N LEU A 373 1.65 6.99 23.21
CA LEU A 373 2.74 6.44 22.42
C LEU A 373 3.24 7.48 21.43
N PHE A 374 4.52 7.50 21.14
CA PHE A 374 5.10 8.40 20.15
C PHE A 374 5.60 7.56 18.99
N LEU A 375 4.91 7.63 17.86
CA LEU A 375 5.33 6.99 16.63
C LEU A 375 6.52 7.75 16.05
N VAL A 376 7.63 7.06 15.78
CA VAL A 376 8.78 7.67 15.10
C VAL A 376 8.46 7.87 13.63
N THR A 377 8.23 9.11 13.22
CA THR A 377 7.75 9.44 11.86
C THR A 377 8.87 9.69 10.87
N ASN A 378 10.08 9.99 11.34
CA ASN A 378 11.21 10.34 10.49
C ASN A 378 12.43 9.42 10.72
N ASN A 379 12.80 8.65 9.70
CA ASN A 379 14.17 8.55 9.18
C ASN A 379 14.32 7.48 8.08
N GLY A 380 13.38 7.38 7.13
CA GLY A 380 13.68 6.74 5.84
C GLY A 380 14.26 5.32 5.91
N THR A 381 13.83 4.50 6.87
CA THR A 381 13.74 3.03 6.80
C THR A 381 13.53 2.51 8.22
N PRO A 382 12.48 1.71 8.51
CA PRO A 382 12.39 0.91 9.73
C PRO A 382 13.38 -0.28 9.68
N ARG A 383 14.54 -0.11 9.04
CA ARG A 383 15.56 -1.16 8.86
C ARG A 383 16.71 -1.04 9.84
N ARG A 384 16.97 0.12 10.47
CA ARG A 384 18.16 0.31 11.33
C ARG A 384 18.06 1.45 12.38
N HIS A 385 16.93 1.65 13.06
CA HIS A 385 16.95 2.56 14.21
C HIS A 385 17.65 1.89 15.41
N ARG A 386 18.96 2.16 15.55
CA ARG A 386 19.69 2.05 16.83
C ARG A 386 19.68 3.38 17.61
N CYS A 387 19.15 4.46 17.02
CA CYS A 387 19.38 5.83 17.49
C CYS A 387 18.28 6.79 16.98
N LEU A 388 17.56 7.41 17.91
CA LEU A 388 16.71 8.60 17.70
C LEU A 388 17.61 9.85 17.83
N ARG A 389 17.37 10.95 17.11
CA ARG A 389 18.23 12.16 17.10
C ARG A 389 17.43 13.41 17.43
N SER A 390 18.11 14.47 17.85
CA SER A 390 17.51 15.81 17.94
C SER A 390 17.00 16.29 16.57
N GLU A 391 16.05 17.21 16.60
CA GLU A 391 15.34 17.80 15.47
C GLU A 391 14.44 16.83 14.69
N GLN A 392 14.21 15.64 15.24
CA GLN A 392 13.39 14.61 14.64
C GLN A 392 11.91 14.72 15.01
N TYR A 393 11.00 14.25 14.14
CA TYR A 393 9.56 14.32 14.35
C TYR A 393 8.98 13.00 14.83
N VAL A 394 8.11 13.08 15.84
CA VAL A 394 7.27 11.99 16.31
C VAL A 394 5.81 12.36 16.20
N LEU A 395 4.96 11.39 15.89
CA LEU A 395 3.51 11.53 15.94
C LEU A 395 3.03 11.03 17.30
N LEU A 396 2.36 11.91 18.04
CA LEU A 396 1.74 11.55 19.30
C LEU A 396 0.44 10.76 19.09
N ILE A 397 0.32 9.61 19.75
CA ILE A 397 -0.78 8.65 19.65
C ILE A 397 -1.34 8.37 21.06
N ASP A 398 -2.66 8.28 21.16
CA ASP A 398 -3.31 7.87 22.40
C ASP A 398 -3.03 6.38 22.68
N GLY A 399 -2.41 6.09 23.82
CA GLY A 399 -2.06 4.73 24.23
C GLY A 399 -3.28 3.82 24.46
N HIS A 400 -4.46 4.40 24.75
CA HIS A 400 -5.69 3.62 24.97
C HIS A 400 -6.36 3.17 23.68
N LYS A 401 -6.01 3.75 22.53
CA LYS A 401 -6.69 3.48 21.25
C LYS A 401 -5.70 3.34 20.09
N SER A 402 -4.54 2.74 20.31
CA SER A 402 -3.39 2.74 19.39
C SER A 402 -3.64 2.32 17.92
N ASN A 403 -4.81 1.79 17.60
CA ASN A 403 -5.13 1.10 16.34
C ASN A 403 -5.76 2.01 15.25
N PHE A 404 -5.89 3.33 15.40
CA PHE A 404 -6.77 4.13 14.51
C PHE A 404 -6.33 5.56 14.18
N TYR A 405 -5.04 5.80 13.88
CA TYR A 405 -4.54 7.19 13.95
C TYR A 405 -3.96 7.83 12.70
N LEU A 406 -3.55 7.05 11.70
CA LEU A 406 -2.84 7.64 10.57
C LEU A 406 -3.76 8.18 9.46
N SER A 407 -5.02 7.74 9.39
CA SER A 407 -5.94 7.97 8.26
C SER A 407 -7.11 8.93 8.55
N ASN A 408 -7.26 9.45 9.78
CA ASN A 408 -8.37 10.35 10.15
C ASN A 408 -7.90 11.79 10.39
N GLU A 409 -8.15 12.70 9.44
CA GLU A 409 -7.81 14.12 9.60
C GLU A 409 -8.47 14.80 10.81
N LYS A 410 -9.69 14.38 11.21
CA LYS A 410 -10.37 14.92 12.41
C LYS A 410 -9.64 14.55 13.70
N VAL A 411 -8.84 13.49 13.65
CA VAL A 411 -8.05 12.99 14.76
C VAL A 411 -6.64 13.59 14.73
N LEU A 412 -6.14 14.11 13.61
CA LEU A 412 -4.83 14.80 13.55
C LEU A 412 -4.77 16.13 14.33
N ARG A 413 -5.89 16.62 14.86
CA ARG A 413 -5.97 17.85 15.67
C ARG A 413 -6.08 17.52 17.17
N MET A 414 -5.28 18.18 18.00
CA MET A 414 -5.39 18.14 19.46
C MET A 414 -5.51 19.55 20.03
N LYS A 415 -6.14 19.66 21.20
CA LYS A 415 -6.17 20.89 21.98
C LYS A 415 -5.03 20.87 23.00
N TYR A 416 -4.22 21.92 23.01
CA TYR A 416 -3.29 22.24 24.10
C TYR A 416 -3.86 23.48 24.78
N GLY A 417 -4.58 23.31 25.89
CA GLY A 417 -5.36 24.39 26.47
C GLY A 417 -6.37 25.00 25.48
N LYS A 418 -6.24 26.31 25.19
CA LYS A 418 -7.12 27.04 24.25
C LYS A 418 -6.68 26.96 22.78
N GLU A 419 -5.51 26.40 22.48
CA GLU A 419 -4.92 26.40 21.14
C GLU A 419 -5.06 25.03 20.45
N GLN A 420 -5.26 25.03 19.12
CA GLN A 420 -5.18 23.82 18.31
C GLN A 420 -3.75 23.62 17.83
N VAL A 421 -3.13 22.51 18.22
CA VAL A 421 -1.71 22.24 17.95
C VAL A 421 -1.57 20.91 17.24
N ASN A 422 -0.52 20.80 16.45
CA ASN A 422 -0.25 19.63 15.63
C ASN A 422 0.23 18.44 16.51
N ARG A 423 -0.24 17.22 16.21
CA ARG A 423 0.24 15.96 16.83
C ARG A 423 1.66 15.58 16.41
N TYR A 424 2.18 16.17 15.33
CA TYR A 424 3.59 16.06 14.96
C TYR A 424 4.44 16.97 15.85
N LEU A 425 5.25 16.35 16.70
CA LEU A 425 6.13 17.02 17.64
C LEU A 425 7.57 16.82 17.21
N LYS A 426 8.33 17.92 17.15
CA LYS A 426 9.77 17.90 16.96
C LYS A 426 10.45 17.68 18.30
N ILE A 427 11.34 16.70 18.37
CA ILE A 427 12.16 16.40 19.53
C ILE A 427 13.39 17.27 19.49
N ILE A 428 13.66 18.03 20.56
CA ILE A 428 14.89 18.80 20.72
C ILE A 428 15.63 18.25 21.93
N GLN A 429 16.79 17.65 21.70
CA GLN A 429 17.67 17.15 22.75
C GLN A 429 18.43 18.32 23.37
N LEU A 430 18.37 18.45 24.70
CA LEU A 430 19.05 19.50 25.44
C LEU A 430 20.42 19.05 25.97
N ASP A 431 20.58 17.75 26.22
CA ASP A 431 21.90 17.21 26.54
C ASP A 431 22.75 17.03 25.28
N HIS A 432 23.99 17.51 25.32
CA HIS A 432 24.93 17.43 24.19
C HIS A 432 25.88 16.24 24.29
N HIS A 433 25.63 15.31 25.21
CA HIS A 433 26.56 14.22 25.52
C HIS A 433 26.59 13.12 24.45
N SER A 434 25.57 13.02 23.59
CA SER A 434 25.63 12.13 22.44
C SER A 434 24.69 12.56 21.33
N THR A 435 25.07 12.22 20.09
CA THR A 435 24.25 12.48 18.88
C THR A 435 22.97 11.63 18.84
N CYS A 436 22.83 10.66 19.74
CA CYS A 436 21.67 9.78 19.86
C CYS A 436 20.93 10.09 21.16
N ILE A 437 19.62 10.20 21.07
CA ILE A 437 18.74 10.20 22.24
C ILE A 437 18.79 8.80 22.82
N ARG A 438 19.31 8.70 24.04
CA ARG A 438 19.46 7.47 24.82
C ARG A 438 18.49 7.49 25.98
N THR A 439 18.33 6.36 26.66
CA THR A 439 17.56 6.28 27.91
C THR A 439 18.03 7.39 28.86
N ASN A 440 17.08 8.15 29.39
CA ASN A 440 17.27 9.34 30.22
C ASN A 440 17.82 10.60 29.53
N SER A 441 18.02 10.60 28.21
CA SER A 441 18.27 11.86 27.50
C SER A 441 17.12 12.84 27.76
N THR A 442 17.50 14.08 28.07
CA THR A 442 16.58 15.17 28.38
C THR A 442 16.24 15.92 27.09
N ILE A 443 14.95 16.00 26.81
CA ILE A 443 14.42 16.61 25.59
C ILE A 443 13.30 17.60 25.93
N VAL A 444 12.98 18.43 24.94
CA VAL A 444 11.71 19.17 24.88
C VAL A 444 10.99 18.86 23.58
N PHE A 445 9.67 18.92 23.60
CA PHE A 445 8.86 18.84 22.39
C PHE A 445 8.51 20.22 21.89
N GLN A 446 8.85 20.47 20.63
CA GLN A 446 8.47 21.67 19.90
C GLN A 446 7.37 21.33 18.90
N SER A 447 6.30 22.11 18.92
CA SER A 447 5.33 22.20 17.84
C SER A 447 5.47 23.55 17.12
N ARG A 448 4.91 23.67 15.92
CA ARG A 448 4.98 24.90 15.11
C ARG A 448 3.57 25.29 14.66
N SER A 449 3.23 26.56 14.83
CA SER A 449 2.00 27.17 14.34
C SER A 449 2.33 28.27 13.30
N PRO A 450 1.34 28.86 12.61
CA PRO A 450 1.59 30.03 11.74
C PRO A 450 2.28 31.19 12.46
N THR A 451 2.07 31.33 13.77
CA THR A 451 2.54 32.48 14.56
C THR A 451 3.90 32.26 15.22
N GLY A 452 4.46 31.04 15.18
CA GLY A 452 5.76 30.76 15.78
C GLY A 452 6.00 29.31 16.18
N ASN A 453 7.06 29.10 16.95
CA ASN A 453 7.35 27.82 17.58
C ASN A 453 6.79 27.82 19.00
N PHE A 454 6.26 26.68 19.41
CA PHE A 454 5.64 26.50 20.71
C PHE A 454 6.17 25.23 21.37
N TYR A 455 6.31 25.26 22.69
CA TYR A 455 6.81 24.17 23.50
C TYR A 455 5.73 23.71 24.47
N ILE A 456 5.72 22.41 24.77
CA ILE A 456 4.83 21.85 25.79
C ILE A 456 5.26 22.38 27.15
N LYS A 457 4.36 23.03 27.89
CA LYS A 457 4.57 23.52 29.25
C LYS A 457 3.55 22.90 30.19
N SER A 458 4.03 22.37 31.32
CA SER A 458 3.17 21.96 32.42
C SER A 458 2.80 23.19 33.25
N HIS A 459 1.51 23.43 33.45
CA HIS A 459 1.01 24.55 34.26
C HIS A 459 0.37 24.07 35.57
N SER A 460 -0.28 22.90 35.57
CA SER A 460 -0.82 22.18 36.73
C SER A 460 -1.15 20.73 36.36
N ALA A 461 -1.59 19.90 37.32
CA ALA A 461 -1.77 18.45 37.20
C ALA A 461 -2.72 17.95 36.07
N HIS A 462 -3.37 18.83 35.31
CA HIS A 462 -4.47 18.40 34.43
C HIS A 462 -4.48 18.96 33.00
N LEU A 463 -3.63 19.92 32.61
CA LEU A 463 -3.62 20.46 31.22
C LEU A 463 -2.22 20.94 30.80
N CYS A 464 -1.77 20.51 29.61
CA CYS A 464 -0.58 21.07 28.96
C CYS A 464 -0.93 22.37 28.22
N PHE A 465 -0.09 23.38 28.36
CA PHE A 465 -0.17 24.64 27.60
C PHE A 465 1.01 24.77 26.64
N CYS A 466 0.87 25.70 25.70
CA CYS A 466 1.96 26.10 24.81
C CYS A 466 2.64 27.37 25.34
N THR A 467 3.97 27.40 25.26
CA THR A 467 4.78 28.60 25.49
C THR A 467 5.72 28.80 24.30
N ASP A 468 5.96 30.03 23.91
CA ASP A 468 6.96 30.42 22.91
C ASP A 468 8.39 30.48 23.51
N ASP A 469 8.51 30.50 24.84
CA ASP A 469 9.78 30.46 25.56
C ASP A 469 10.24 29.03 25.83
N ARG A 470 11.30 28.60 25.13
CA ARG A 470 11.91 27.28 25.31
C ARG A 470 12.37 27.02 26.75
N GLN A 471 12.80 28.04 27.49
CA GLN A 471 13.30 27.87 28.85
C GLN A 471 12.19 27.49 29.84
N GLN A 472 10.93 27.77 29.50
CA GLN A 472 9.76 27.44 30.30
C GLN A 472 9.12 26.10 29.90
N ALA A 473 9.73 25.38 28.94
CA ALA A 473 9.19 24.12 28.46
C ALA A 473 9.31 23.00 29.52
N GLN A 474 8.31 22.13 29.55
CA GLN A 474 8.38 20.87 30.28
C GLN A 474 9.50 20.00 29.70
N LEU A 475 10.39 19.55 30.58
CA LEU A 475 11.45 18.62 30.24
C LEU A 475 10.89 17.19 30.23
N PHE A 476 11.31 16.39 29.26
CA PHE A 476 10.96 14.98 29.15
C PHE A 476 12.21 14.10 29.11
N ARG A 477 12.10 12.89 29.64
CA ARG A 477 13.11 11.84 29.57
C ARG A 477 12.62 10.71 28.67
N PHE A 478 13.50 10.26 27.78
CA PHE A 478 13.27 9.09 26.96
C PHE A 478 13.42 7.81 27.80
N ILE A 479 12.43 6.91 27.76
CA ILE A 479 12.45 5.65 28.53
C ILE A 479 12.80 4.47 27.64
N GLU A 480 11.94 4.16 26.67
CA GLU A 480 11.90 2.86 26.02
C GLU A 480 11.59 3.00 24.51
N ILE A 481 12.17 2.09 23.72
CA ILE A 481 11.73 1.82 22.35
C ILE A 481 10.91 0.52 22.35
N GLU A 482 9.65 0.61 21.97
CA GLU A 482 8.80 -0.55 21.77
C GLU A 482 8.60 -0.80 20.27
N ARG A 483 8.75 -2.06 19.85
CA ARG A 483 8.60 -2.47 18.46
C ARG A 483 7.40 -3.38 18.35
N LYS A 484 6.37 -2.96 17.61
CA LYS A 484 5.20 -3.79 17.32
C LYS A 484 5.14 -4.14 15.84
N ASN A 485 4.71 -5.36 15.56
CA ASN A 485 4.36 -5.77 14.21
C ASN A 485 3.04 -5.08 13.83
N ILE A 486 2.87 -4.75 12.54
CA ILE A 486 1.57 -4.32 12.03
C ILE A 486 0.64 -5.52 12.10
N SER A 487 -0.39 -5.42 12.94
CA SER A 487 -1.48 -6.38 12.99
C SER A 487 -2.77 -5.65 12.62
N CYS A 488 -3.30 -5.93 11.44
CA CYS A 488 -4.65 -5.50 11.11
C CYS A 488 -5.61 -6.19 12.08
N HIS A 489 -6.23 -5.42 12.97
CA HIS A 489 -7.39 -5.93 13.69
C HIS A 489 -8.57 -5.85 12.73
N ILE A 490 -9.05 -7.01 12.29
CA ILE A 490 -10.32 -7.11 11.60
C ILE A 490 -11.36 -7.00 12.71
N THR A 491 -12.06 -5.88 12.76
CA THR A 491 -13.31 -5.79 13.50
C THR A 491 -14.28 -6.75 12.83
N SER A 492 -14.52 -7.89 13.45
CA SER A 492 -15.64 -8.73 13.06
C SER A 492 -16.91 -7.92 13.36
N GLU A 493 -17.47 -7.24 12.37
CA GLU A 493 -18.83 -6.73 12.50
C GLU A 493 -19.77 -7.92 12.74
N LYS A 494 -20.61 -7.76 13.76
CA LYS A 494 -21.76 -8.59 14.09
C LYS A 494 -22.95 -8.17 13.24
#